data_AF-A0A9E0DXW6-F1
#
_entry.id   AF-A0A9E0DXW6-F1
#
_cell.length_a   1.000
_cell.length_b   1.000
_cell.length_c   1.000
_cell.angle_alpha   90.00
_cell.angle_beta   90.00
_cell.angle_gamma   90.00
#
_symmetry.space_group_name_H-M   'P 1'
#
loop_
_entity.id
_entity.type
_entity.pdbx_description
1 polymer ?
#
loop_
_entity_poly.entity_id
_entity_poly.type
_entity_poly.pdbx_seq_one_letter_code
_entity_poly.pdbx_strand_id
1 'polypeptide(L)'
;MSEFKTEKCEDSKKEDKQESKQEGKKEEGREDKNLKSRGLEEILKEQGKLVLTAEGNSMLPCIRPKKDVLILEPVKEEVCRHQVILYRRENGAYVLHRVMENSDHNSYVLCGDNQYRKEYGVQPEQILAALTGFYRGNQYIDCEKNKKYKQYVKLWCSPLFPRRCAVWAVKAVMKIRSRASKR
;
A
#
# COMPACT_ATOMS: atom_id res chain seq x y z
N MET A 1 62.86 -6.30 -19.29
CA MET A 1 64.19 -6.26 -18.64
C MET A 1 64.02 -5.43 -17.39
N SER A 2 64.25 -5.90 -16.17
CA SER A 2 64.66 -7.24 -15.67
C SER A 2 64.18 -7.33 -14.19
N GLU A 3 63.70 -8.48 -13.70
CA GLU A 3 64.40 -9.38 -12.75
C GLU A 3 64.82 -8.70 -11.41
N PHE A 4 64.65 -9.27 -10.20
CA PHE A 4 64.30 -10.65 -9.82
C PHE A 4 63.72 -10.71 -8.37
N LYS A 5 62.82 -11.67 -8.12
CA LYS A 5 62.79 -12.64 -7.00
C LYS A 5 63.18 -12.23 -5.55
N THR A 6 62.27 -12.52 -4.60
CA THR A 6 62.44 -13.30 -3.32
C THR A 6 61.37 -12.90 -2.28
N GLU A 7 60.88 -13.75 -1.36
CA GLU A 7 60.69 -15.22 -1.42
C GLU A 7 59.45 -15.64 -0.56
N LYS A 8 59.61 -16.27 0.64
CA LYS A 8 58.50 -16.87 1.43
C LYS A 8 58.87 -17.18 2.91
N CYS A 9 57.90 -17.07 3.84
CA CYS A 9 57.69 -17.85 5.10
C CYS A 9 56.23 -17.55 5.57
N GLU A 10 55.36 -18.42 6.13
CA GLU A 10 55.45 -19.59 7.05
C GLU A 10 55.75 -19.24 8.52
N ASP A 11 55.04 -19.76 9.55
CA ASP A 11 53.85 -20.64 9.61
C ASP A 11 53.11 -20.50 10.97
N SER A 12 51.78 -20.67 10.99
CA SER A 12 50.94 -21.04 12.18
C SER A 12 50.88 -20.12 13.41
N LYS A 13 50.17 -20.36 14.54
CA LYS A 13 49.26 -21.43 15.12
C LYS A 13 48.39 -20.68 16.20
N LYS A 14 47.19 -21.07 16.70
CA LYS A 14 46.35 -22.28 16.54
C LYS A 14 44.81 -22.03 16.71
N GLU A 15 44.28 -21.89 17.94
CA GLU A 15 42.85 -22.08 18.38
C GLU A 15 42.53 -21.17 19.60
N ASP A 16 41.28 -20.82 19.98
CA ASP A 16 40.31 -21.68 20.72
C ASP A 16 38.80 -21.29 20.62
N LYS A 17 37.89 -22.07 21.25
CA LYS A 17 36.43 -22.13 21.00
C LYS A 17 35.47 -21.44 22.00
N GLN A 18 34.23 -21.26 21.52
CA GLN A 18 32.89 -21.41 22.18
C GLN A 18 31.99 -20.15 22.23
N GLU A 19 30.65 -20.23 22.30
CA GLU A 19 29.62 -20.96 21.51
C GLU A 19 28.20 -20.50 21.95
N SER A 20 27.39 -19.94 21.03
CA SER A 20 25.90 -19.79 21.12
C SER A 20 25.41 -19.03 19.87
N LYS A 21 24.44 -19.41 19.01
CA LYS A 21 23.11 -20.08 19.12
C LYS A 21 22.15 -19.35 20.08
N GLN A 22 20.92 -18.93 19.73
CA GLN A 22 20.09 -18.91 18.49
C GLN A 22 19.05 -17.77 18.69
N GLU A 23 18.32 -17.21 17.71
CA GLU A 23 18.17 -17.36 16.25
C GLU A 23 18.06 -15.90 15.67
N GLY A 24 17.37 -15.47 14.61
CA GLY A 24 16.53 -16.13 13.59
C GLY A 24 15.60 -15.17 12.82
N LYS A 25 15.29 -15.53 11.57
CA LYS A 25 14.14 -15.09 10.74
C LYS A 25 13.71 -13.62 10.78
N LYS A 26 14.04 -12.85 9.72
CA LYS A 26 13.08 -11.89 9.10
C LYS A 26 13.41 -11.28 7.72
N GLU A 27 14.21 -11.92 6.86
CA GLU A 27 14.62 -11.28 5.59
C GLU A 27 13.88 -11.76 4.31
N GLU A 28 13.41 -13.02 4.25
CA GLU A 28 12.62 -13.57 3.11
C GLU A 28 11.38 -12.71 2.73
N GLY A 29 10.88 -11.88 3.66
CA GLY A 29 9.66 -11.10 3.45
C GLY A 29 9.80 -9.82 2.60
N ARG A 30 10.97 -9.54 2.00
CA ARG A 30 11.26 -8.25 1.33
C ARG A 30 11.38 -8.33 -0.20
N GLU A 31 11.95 -9.40 -0.74
CA GLU A 31 12.30 -9.48 -2.18
C GLU A 31 11.12 -9.83 -3.08
N ASP A 32 10.30 -10.83 -2.70
CA ASP A 32 9.04 -11.20 -3.38
C ASP A 32 8.12 -9.99 -3.67
N LYS A 33 8.10 -9.03 -2.75
CA LYS A 33 7.29 -7.81 -2.88
C LYS A 33 7.88 -6.85 -3.91
N ASN A 34 9.21 -6.77 -3.98
CA ASN A 34 9.91 -5.92 -4.94
C ASN A 34 9.73 -6.43 -6.38
N LEU A 35 9.79 -7.75 -6.56
CA LEU A 35 9.55 -8.40 -7.85
C LEU A 35 8.09 -8.20 -8.32
N LYS A 36 7.11 -8.41 -7.43
CA LYS A 36 5.70 -8.07 -7.70
C LYS A 36 5.50 -6.59 -8.01
N SER A 37 6.26 -5.69 -7.38
CA SER A 37 6.06 -4.26 -7.61
C SER A 37 6.46 -3.80 -9.01
N ARG A 38 7.63 -4.22 -9.53
CA ARG A 38 8.07 -3.83 -10.88
C ARG A 38 7.03 -4.17 -11.95
N GLY A 39 6.41 -5.34 -11.86
CA GLY A 39 5.34 -5.76 -12.77
C GLY A 39 4.08 -4.89 -12.75
N LEU A 40 3.78 -4.13 -11.69
CA LEU A 40 2.57 -3.29 -11.66
C LEU A 40 2.69 -2.05 -12.55
N GLU A 41 3.86 -1.43 -12.60
CA GLU A 41 4.15 -0.29 -13.49
C GLU A 41 4.25 -0.73 -14.97
N GLU A 42 4.68 -1.97 -15.19
CA GLU A 42 4.82 -2.59 -16.51
C GLU A 42 3.47 -3.02 -17.09
N ILE A 43 2.70 -3.85 -16.36
CA ILE A 43 1.33 -4.27 -16.73
C ILE A 43 0.43 -3.05 -17.01
N LEU A 44 0.54 -1.99 -16.22
CA LEU A 44 -0.25 -0.78 -16.39
C LEU A 44 0.07 -0.03 -17.70
N LYS A 45 1.34 -0.05 -18.14
CA LYS A 45 1.78 0.52 -19.42
C LYS A 45 1.36 -0.34 -20.61
N GLU A 46 1.53 -1.66 -20.51
CA GLU A 46 1.19 -2.61 -21.58
C GLU A 46 -0.32 -2.74 -21.82
N GLN A 47 -1.10 -2.87 -20.75
CA GLN A 47 -2.52 -3.23 -20.81
C GLN A 47 -3.46 -2.02 -20.67
N GLY A 48 -2.92 -0.84 -20.37
CA GLY A 48 -3.69 0.39 -20.12
C GLY A 48 -4.61 0.33 -18.89
N LYS A 49 -4.49 -0.72 -18.07
CA LYS A 49 -5.30 -0.98 -16.86
C LYS A 49 -4.58 -1.97 -15.95
N LEU A 50 -4.94 -1.96 -14.68
CA LEU A 50 -4.43 -2.88 -13.67
C LEU A 50 -5.60 -3.43 -12.85
N VAL A 51 -5.65 -4.77 -12.72
CA VAL A 51 -6.70 -5.49 -11.98
C VAL A 51 -6.07 -6.21 -10.79
N LEU A 52 -6.45 -5.84 -9.57
CA LEU A 52 -5.85 -6.38 -8.34
C LEU A 52 -6.86 -6.47 -7.19
N THR A 53 -6.47 -7.15 -6.09
CA THR A 53 -7.21 -7.09 -4.82
C THR A 53 -6.41 -6.30 -3.78
N ALA A 54 -7.09 -5.50 -2.97
CA ALA A 54 -6.42 -4.75 -1.91
C ALA A 54 -5.90 -5.67 -0.79
N GLU A 55 -4.71 -5.36 -0.27
CA GLU A 55 -4.19 -5.92 0.97
C GLU A 55 -4.32 -4.93 2.14
N GLY A 56 -4.42 -5.46 3.35
CA GLY A 56 -4.54 -4.65 4.57
C GLY A 56 -5.90 -3.97 4.76
N ASN A 57 -6.05 -3.30 5.90
CA ASN A 57 -7.36 -2.79 6.37
C ASN A 57 -7.53 -1.27 6.17
N SER A 58 -6.64 -0.58 5.45
CA SER A 58 -6.64 0.90 5.36
C SER A 58 -7.87 1.47 4.66
N MET A 59 -8.40 0.78 3.64
CA MET A 59 -9.53 1.26 2.81
C MET A 59 -10.90 0.72 3.21
N LEU A 60 -11.03 0.06 4.36
CA LEU A 60 -12.34 -0.26 4.94
C LEU A 60 -13.09 1.03 5.37
N PRO A 61 -14.43 1.08 5.31
CA PRO A 61 -15.35 0.03 4.82
C PRO A 61 -15.52 0.02 3.29
N CYS A 62 -14.97 1.00 2.57
CA CYS A 62 -15.16 1.15 1.13
C CYS A 62 -14.69 -0.07 0.33
N ILE A 63 -13.47 -0.55 0.60
CA ILE A 63 -12.83 -1.68 -0.10
C ILE A 63 -12.54 -2.78 0.91
N ARG A 64 -12.99 -4.00 0.61
CA ARG A 64 -12.82 -5.20 1.45
C ARG A 64 -11.59 -5.96 0.95
N PRO A 65 -10.51 -6.08 1.75
CA PRO A 65 -9.28 -6.73 1.30
C PRO A 65 -9.50 -8.20 0.98
N LYS A 66 -8.80 -8.69 -0.05
CA LYS A 66 -8.91 -10.06 -0.59
C LYS A 66 -10.35 -10.50 -0.93
N LYS A 67 -11.27 -9.54 -1.20
CA LYS A 67 -12.69 -9.80 -1.49
C LYS A 67 -13.30 -8.89 -2.56
N ASP A 68 -12.91 -7.63 -2.60
CA ASP A 68 -13.27 -6.74 -3.71
C ASP A 68 -12.12 -6.71 -4.72
N VAL A 69 -12.44 -6.84 -6.01
CA VAL A 69 -11.48 -6.78 -7.13
C VAL A 69 -11.54 -5.38 -7.72
N LEU A 70 -10.41 -4.71 -7.79
CA LEU A 70 -10.28 -3.32 -8.19
C LEU A 70 -9.91 -3.21 -9.67
N ILE A 71 -10.47 -2.21 -10.36
CA ILE A 71 -10.06 -1.78 -11.69
C ILE A 71 -9.40 -0.41 -11.55
N LEU A 72 -8.12 -0.36 -11.91
CA LEU A 72 -7.29 0.83 -11.87
C LEU A 72 -6.88 1.17 -13.31
N GLU A 73 -6.96 2.44 -13.70
CA GLU A 73 -6.51 2.94 -15.01
C GLU A 73 -5.48 4.06 -14.83
N PRO A 74 -4.54 4.26 -15.77
CA PRO A 74 -3.63 5.40 -15.75
C PRO A 74 -4.42 6.70 -15.60
N VAL A 75 -3.90 7.65 -14.82
CA VAL A 75 -4.57 8.94 -14.66
C VAL A 75 -4.44 9.72 -15.97
N LYS A 76 -5.56 10.10 -16.58
CA LYS A 76 -5.64 10.73 -17.91
C LYS A 76 -5.55 12.26 -17.86
N GLU A 77 -5.85 12.83 -16.70
CA GLU A 77 -5.94 14.25 -16.37
C GLU A 77 -5.38 14.46 -14.94
N GLU A 78 -5.62 15.61 -14.32
CA GLU A 78 -5.29 15.80 -12.89
C GLU A 78 -6.12 14.90 -11.96
N VAL A 79 -5.51 14.52 -10.83
CA VAL A 79 -6.19 13.71 -9.81
C VAL A 79 -7.22 14.55 -9.07
N CYS A 80 -8.49 14.14 -9.17
CA CYS A 80 -9.62 14.85 -8.60
C CYS A 80 -9.85 14.49 -7.12
N ARG A 81 -10.28 15.49 -6.33
CA ARG A 81 -10.61 15.33 -4.91
C ARG A 81 -11.61 14.17 -4.68
N HIS A 82 -11.32 13.34 -3.68
CA HIS A 82 -12.03 12.12 -3.29
C HIS A 82 -11.92 10.91 -4.23
N GLN A 83 -11.17 10.98 -5.34
CA GLN A 83 -10.73 9.78 -6.06
C GLN A 83 -9.88 8.89 -5.14
N VAL A 84 -9.85 7.59 -5.44
CA VAL A 84 -8.92 6.64 -4.82
C VAL A 84 -7.83 6.37 -5.83
N ILE A 85 -6.57 6.53 -5.42
CA ILE A 85 -5.41 6.37 -6.29
C ILE A 85 -4.44 5.31 -5.75
N LEU A 86 -3.78 4.62 -6.67
CA LEU A 86 -2.61 3.80 -6.41
C LEU A 86 -1.36 4.67 -6.62
N TYR A 87 -0.52 4.79 -5.60
CA TYR A 87 0.72 5.57 -5.65
C TYR A 87 1.87 4.80 -4.97
N ARG A 88 3.11 5.18 -5.27
CA ARG A 88 4.34 4.59 -4.76
C ARG A 88 4.97 5.51 -3.71
N ARG A 89 5.10 5.03 -2.47
CA ARG A 89 5.91 5.72 -1.46
C ARG A 89 7.39 5.62 -1.80
N GLU A 90 8.18 6.57 -1.28
CA GLU A 90 9.65 6.59 -1.34
C GLU A 90 10.30 5.25 -0.92
N ASN A 91 9.72 4.56 0.07
CA ASN A 91 10.20 3.25 0.52
C ASN A 91 9.86 2.07 -0.42
N GLY A 92 9.37 2.35 -1.62
CA GLY A 92 9.01 1.38 -2.65
C GLY A 92 7.65 0.70 -2.47
N ALA A 93 6.94 0.94 -1.36
CA ALA A 93 5.64 0.32 -1.13
C ALA A 93 4.52 1.05 -1.92
N TYR A 94 3.75 0.29 -2.71
CA TYR A 94 2.50 0.81 -3.25
C TYR A 94 1.41 0.87 -2.20
N VAL A 95 0.61 1.93 -2.28
CA VAL A 95 -0.48 2.21 -1.36
C VAL A 95 -1.68 2.71 -2.16
N LEU A 96 -2.87 2.23 -1.78
CA LEU A 96 -4.13 2.64 -2.37
C LEU A 96 -4.89 3.49 -1.34
N HIS A 97 -4.99 4.80 -1.54
CA HIS A 97 -5.64 5.74 -0.61
C HIS A 97 -6.52 6.77 -1.32
N ARG A 98 -7.39 7.44 -0.56
CA ARG A 98 -8.29 8.48 -1.06
C ARG A 98 -7.66 9.87 -0.96
N VAL A 99 -7.83 10.66 -2.02
CA VAL A 99 -7.42 12.07 -2.08
C VAL A 99 -8.37 12.90 -1.20
N MET A 100 -7.84 13.51 -0.14
CA MET A 100 -8.62 14.33 0.79
C MET A 100 -8.61 15.80 0.37
N GLU A 101 -7.42 16.35 0.09
CA GLU A 101 -7.21 17.71 -0.43
C GLU A 101 -6.09 17.69 -1.47
N ASN A 102 -6.14 18.64 -2.42
CA ASN A 102 -4.99 19.02 -3.24
C ASN A 102 -4.33 20.21 -2.51
N SER A 103 -3.00 20.24 -2.43
CA SER A 103 -2.23 21.26 -1.71
C SER A 103 -1.57 22.23 -2.69
N ASP A 104 -1.39 23.48 -2.26
CA ASP A 104 -0.97 24.62 -3.09
C ASP A 104 0.38 24.43 -3.78
N HIS A 105 1.22 23.52 -3.27
CA HIS A 105 2.51 23.12 -3.84
C HIS A 105 2.38 21.88 -4.76
N ASN A 106 1.36 21.83 -5.61
CA ASN A 106 1.10 20.76 -6.59
C ASN A 106 1.20 19.31 -6.04
N SER A 107 0.79 19.10 -4.78
CA SER A 107 0.92 17.80 -4.12
C SER A 107 -0.36 17.39 -3.39
N TYR A 108 -0.55 16.09 -3.20
CA TYR A 108 -1.80 15.52 -2.74
C TYR A 108 -1.75 15.11 -1.26
N VAL A 109 -2.84 15.39 -0.55
CA VAL A 109 -3.06 14.96 0.83
C VAL A 109 -3.96 13.72 0.81
N LEU A 110 -3.38 12.55 1.08
CA LEU A 110 -4.06 11.26 0.98
C LEU A 110 -4.46 10.70 2.35
N CYS A 111 -5.48 9.84 2.40
CA CYS A 111 -5.84 9.10 3.61
C CYS A 111 -6.63 7.82 3.27
N GLY A 112 -6.35 6.72 3.97
CA GLY A 112 -7.15 5.51 3.90
C GLY A 112 -8.48 5.65 4.67
N ASP A 113 -9.60 5.19 4.10
CA ASP A 113 -10.95 5.37 4.66
C ASP A 113 -11.09 4.93 6.14
N ASN A 114 -10.32 3.93 6.59
CA ASN A 114 -10.29 3.36 7.95
C ASN A 114 -9.27 4.04 8.90
N GLN A 115 -8.55 5.04 8.40
CA GLN A 115 -7.42 5.70 9.05
C GLN A 115 -7.68 7.21 9.22
N TYR A 116 -6.87 7.84 10.09
CA TYR A 116 -6.90 9.29 10.38
C TYR A 116 -5.57 9.98 10.16
N ARG A 117 -4.48 9.21 10.01
CA ARG A 117 -3.18 9.76 9.63
C ARG A 117 -3.27 10.12 8.15
N LYS A 118 -3.35 11.42 7.87
CA LYS A 118 -3.11 11.96 6.53
C LYS A 118 -1.66 11.67 6.12
N GLU A 119 -1.47 11.43 4.84
CA GLU A 119 -0.16 11.41 4.17
C GLU A 119 -0.09 12.67 3.31
N TYR A 120 1.03 13.38 3.38
CA TYR A 120 1.19 14.72 2.84
C TYR A 120 2.35 14.72 1.83
N GLY A 121 2.34 15.68 0.89
CA GLY A 121 3.44 15.87 -0.06
C GLY A 121 3.57 14.77 -1.11
N VAL A 122 2.52 13.98 -1.36
CA VAL A 122 2.55 12.97 -2.42
C VAL A 122 2.52 13.69 -3.77
N GLN A 123 3.59 13.52 -4.55
CA GLN A 123 3.79 14.23 -5.82
C GLN A 123 3.08 13.51 -6.98
N PRO A 124 2.73 14.19 -8.09
CA PRO A 124 2.06 13.58 -9.23
C PRO A 124 2.82 12.38 -9.81
N GLU A 125 4.15 12.43 -9.84
CA GLU A 125 5.03 11.40 -10.40
C GLU A 125 5.06 10.12 -9.56
N GLN A 126 4.59 10.18 -8.31
CA GLN A 126 4.41 9.01 -7.45
C GLN A 126 3.11 8.27 -7.76
N ILE A 127 2.19 8.85 -8.54
CA ILE A 127 0.86 8.31 -8.80
C ILE A 127 0.88 7.44 -10.06
N LEU A 128 0.39 6.21 -9.93
CA LEU A 128 0.32 5.26 -11.04
C LEU A 128 -1.04 5.31 -11.72
N ALA A 129 -2.11 5.18 -10.94
CA ALA A 129 -3.44 4.90 -11.46
C ALA A 129 -4.56 5.39 -10.53
N ALA A 130 -5.72 5.71 -11.12
CA ALA A 130 -6.96 6.02 -10.42
C ALA A 130 -7.94 4.84 -10.47
N LEU A 131 -8.73 4.67 -9.40
CA LEU A 131 -9.75 3.62 -9.28
C LEU A 131 -11.01 4.02 -10.06
N THR A 132 -11.21 3.43 -11.25
CA THR A 132 -12.39 3.69 -12.09
C THR A 132 -13.60 2.84 -11.65
N GLY A 133 -13.36 1.68 -11.03
CA GLY A 133 -14.40 0.91 -10.38
C GLY A 133 -13.90 -0.34 -9.65
N PHE A 134 -14.83 -1.10 -9.07
CA PHE A 134 -14.51 -2.37 -8.41
C PHE A 134 -15.69 -3.34 -8.40
N TYR A 135 -15.38 -4.64 -8.39
CA TYR A 135 -16.34 -5.72 -8.21
C TYR A 135 -16.51 -6.06 -6.73
N ARG A 136 -17.76 -6.13 -6.29
CA ARG A 136 -18.21 -6.53 -4.95
C ARG A 136 -18.91 -7.88 -5.05
N GLY A 137 -18.12 -8.96 -5.14
CA GLY A 137 -18.63 -10.21 -5.70
C GLY A 137 -19.06 -9.97 -7.16
N ASN A 138 -20.23 -10.47 -7.56
CA ASN A 138 -20.70 -10.37 -8.95
C ASN A 138 -21.20 -8.96 -9.34
N GLN A 139 -21.30 -8.00 -8.41
CA GLN A 139 -21.76 -6.63 -8.69
C GLN A 139 -20.59 -5.69 -9.01
N TYR A 140 -20.59 -5.10 -10.21
CA TYR A 140 -19.70 -3.98 -10.54
C TYR A 140 -20.17 -2.67 -9.89
N ILE A 141 -19.23 -1.89 -9.37
CA ILE A 141 -19.43 -0.56 -8.79
C ILE A 141 -18.50 0.43 -9.49
N ASP A 142 -19.05 1.16 -10.44
CA ASP A 142 -18.43 2.28 -11.16
C ASP A 142 -18.24 3.48 -10.21
N CYS A 143 -17.02 4.03 -10.10
CA CYS A 143 -16.71 5.12 -9.18
C CYS A 143 -17.28 6.48 -9.61
N GLU A 144 -17.62 6.65 -10.89
CA GLU A 144 -18.08 7.92 -11.47
C GLU A 144 -19.60 7.96 -11.66
N LYS A 145 -20.20 6.85 -12.07
CA LYS A 145 -21.62 6.77 -12.44
C LYS A 145 -22.50 6.31 -11.27
N ASN A 146 -21.96 5.57 -10.30
CA ASN A 146 -22.76 5.01 -9.22
C ASN A 146 -23.13 6.07 -8.16
N LYS A 147 -24.39 6.52 -8.18
CA LYS A 147 -24.95 7.50 -7.23
C LYS A 147 -24.81 7.05 -5.76
N LYS A 148 -24.91 5.75 -5.44
CA LYS A 148 -24.75 5.24 -4.07
C LYS A 148 -23.30 5.36 -3.59
N TYR A 149 -22.33 5.07 -4.46
CA TYR A 149 -20.91 5.29 -4.16
C TYR A 149 -20.60 6.77 -3.96
N LYS A 150 -21.03 7.65 -4.88
CA LYS A 150 -20.84 9.11 -4.75
C LYS A 150 -21.46 9.66 -3.46
N GLN A 151 -22.62 9.15 -3.02
CA GLN A 151 -23.23 9.55 -1.74
C GLN A 151 -22.46 9.03 -0.52
N TYR A 152 -21.96 7.79 -0.55
CA TYR A 152 -21.03 7.28 0.48
C TYR A 152 -19.79 8.16 0.59
N VAL A 153 -19.14 8.47 -0.53
CA VAL A 153 -17.92 9.28 -0.56
C VAL A 153 -18.16 10.68 0.02
N LYS A 154 -19.25 11.35 -0.39
CA LYS A 154 -19.65 12.65 0.19
C LYS A 154 -19.83 12.56 1.71
N LEU A 155 -20.60 11.58 2.19
CA LEU A 155 -20.89 11.42 3.62
C LEU A 155 -19.65 11.05 4.45
N TRP A 156 -18.76 10.20 3.92
CA TRP A 156 -17.56 9.72 4.61
C TRP A 156 -16.41 10.72 4.62
N CYS A 157 -16.41 11.69 3.69
CA CYS A 157 -15.35 12.69 3.54
C CYS A 157 -15.75 14.10 3.99
N SER A 158 -17.05 14.43 4.09
CA SER A 158 -17.51 15.79 4.40
C SER A 158 -17.22 16.24 5.84
N PRO A 159 -17.45 15.41 6.88
CA PRO A 159 -16.90 15.67 8.21
C PRO A 159 -16.07 14.48 8.75
N LEU A 160 -14.88 14.76 9.27
CA LEU A 160 -14.02 13.74 9.89
C LEU A 160 -14.57 13.18 11.22
N PHE A 161 -15.53 13.87 11.85
CA PHE A 161 -16.05 13.52 13.17
C PHE A 161 -16.93 12.24 13.17
N PRO A 162 -17.98 12.09 12.32
CA PRO A 162 -18.70 10.81 12.19
C PRO A 162 -17.79 9.64 11.82
N ARG A 163 -16.81 9.87 10.92
CA ARG A 163 -15.77 8.89 10.57
C ARG A 163 -14.90 8.52 11.77
N ARG A 164 -14.69 9.42 12.75
CA ARG A 164 -14.00 9.15 14.03
C ARG A 164 -14.79 8.17 14.91
N CYS A 165 -16.10 8.38 15.03
CA CYS A 165 -17.00 7.49 15.78
C CYS A 165 -17.14 6.10 15.13
N ALA A 166 -17.29 6.06 13.80
CA ALA A 166 -17.55 4.82 13.06
C ALA A 166 -16.41 3.78 13.20
N VAL A 167 -15.15 4.16 12.98
CA VAL A 167 -14.04 3.20 13.14
C VAL A 167 -13.78 2.86 14.61
N TRP A 168 -14.05 3.78 15.54
CA TRP A 168 -13.96 3.46 16.98
C TRP A 168 -14.95 2.35 17.34
N ALA A 169 -16.20 2.43 16.88
CA ALA A 169 -17.20 1.37 17.05
C ALA A 169 -16.77 0.05 16.37
N VAL A 170 -16.26 0.09 15.13
CA VAL A 170 -15.74 -1.12 14.44
C VAL A 170 -14.59 -1.76 15.21
N LYS A 171 -13.63 -0.96 15.71
CA LYS A 171 -12.51 -1.45 16.53
C LYS A 171 -12.96 -2.01 17.87
N ALA A 172 -13.96 -1.41 18.52
CA ALA A 172 -14.57 -1.94 19.73
C ALA A 172 -15.23 -3.30 19.48
N VAL A 173 -16.06 -3.43 18.44
CA VAL A 173 -16.70 -4.69 18.05
C VAL A 173 -15.67 -5.76 17.69
N MET A 174 -14.62 -5.43 16.92
CA MET A 174 -13.53 -6.37 16.62
C MET A 174 -12.78 -6.82 17.89
N LYS A 175 -12.54 -5.92 18.85
CA LYS A 175 -11.90 -6.22 20.14
C LYS A 175 -12.78 -7.05 21.08
N ILE A 176 -14.11 -6.94 20.96
CA ILE A 176 -15.06 -7.82 21.67
C ILE A 176 -15.06 -9.21 21.03
N ARG A 177 -15.16 -9.30 19.70
CA ARG A 177 -15.19 -10.58 18.97
C ARG A 177 -13.89 -11.38 19.11
N SER A 178 -12.73 -10.72 19.13
CA SER A 178 -11.44 -11.39 19.37
C SER A 178 -11.18 -11.81 20.82
N ARG A 179 -11.97 -11.29 21.78
CA ARG A 179 -12.03 -11.79 23.16
C ARG A 179 -13.01 -12.95 23.31
N ALA A 180 -14.14 -12.91 22.61
CA ALA A 180 -15.12 -13.99 22.59
C ALA A 180 -14.55 -15.25 21.91
N SER A 181 -13.77 -15.09 20.84
CA SER A 181 -13.06 -16.19 20.15
C SER A 181 -11.80 -16.71 20.89
N LYS A 182 -11.63 -16.36 22.17
CA LYS A 182 -10.54 -16.80 23.06
C LYS A 182 -11.07 -17.27 24.43
N ARG A 183 -12.35 -17.63 24.47
CA ARG A 183 -13.04 -18.34 25.54
C ARG A 183 -13.70 -19.58 24.92
#